data_AF-A0A2V7FZT7-F1
#
_entry.id   AF-A0A2V7FZT7-F1
#
_cell.length_a   1.000
_cell.length_b   1.000
_cell.length_c   1.000
_cell.angle_alpha   90.00
_cell.angle_beta   90.00
_cell.angle_gamma   90.00
#
_symmetry.space_group_name_H-M   'P 1'
#
loop_
_entity.id
_entity.type
_entity.pdbx_description
1 polymer ?
#
loop_
_entity_poly.entity_id
_entity_poly.type
_entity_poly.pdbx_seq_one_letter_code
_entity_poly.pdbx_strand_id
1 'polypeptide(L)'
;MSTPSPLDHWGDRLPRRLGLWSAVAVVIGSTIGSGIFRTPATIAQRVDDVPLFLLSWVLGGAVTLCGALTYAELAAMFPRSGGIYVFIREAFGPLPAFLFGWGELLIIRPGAYGAISITSSAYTLRVLGLDPAAPALTLAGQTVRAEQLLAAVFVGVVAVVNYVGIHRAAILQNVSTALKVGALVALVLLGFLLGGGHRGLAPGPMLAQRASVGLSPFLLAMVAILWAYDGWGDLAFVGGEVKDPERNLPRAMFIGTGSVVALYLAANLVYLHLIPVQQMKGAELVAADVARML
;
A
#
# COMPACT_ATOMS: atom_id res chain seq x y z
N MET A 1 -35.44 -8.83 -14.52
CA MET A 1 -34.38 -8.57 -15.52
C MET A 1 -34.16 -7.08 -15.60
N SER A 2 -33.02 -6.57 -15.12
CA SER A 2 -32.65 -5.15 -15.24
C SER A 2 -32.30 -4.83 -16.69
N THR A 3 -32.92 -3.81 -17.28
CA THR A 3 -32.56 -3.28 -18.61
C THR A 3 -31.05 -3.00 -18.68
N PRO A 4 -30.33 -3.48 -19.70
CA PRO A 4 -28.90 -3.19 -19.84
C PRO A 4 -28.70 -1.68 -19.97
N SER A 5 -27.71 -1.16 -19.25
CA SER A 5 -27.24 0.23 -19.36
C SER A 5 -26.93 0.54 -20.83
N PRO A 6 -27.28 1.74 -21.33
CA PRO A 6 -26.83 2.19 -22.63
C PRO A 6 -25.31 2.10 -22.72
N LEU A 7 -24.80 1.73 -23.89
CA LEU A 7 -23.36 1.79 -24.16
C LEU A 7 -22.91 3.24 -23.98
N ASP A 8 -21.85 3.45 -23.21
CA ASP A 8 -21.17 4.75 -23.23
C ASP A 8 -20.43 4.93 -24.57
N HIS A 9 -19.87 6.12 -24.80
CA HIS A 9 -19.14 6.42 -26.03
C HIS A 9 -17.89 5.52 -26.26
N TRP A 10 -17.48 4.75 -25.26
CA TRP A 10 -16.40 3.77 -25.34
C TRP A 10 -16.88 2.34 -25.53
N GLY A 11 -18.20 2.11 -25.56
CA GLY A 11 -18.80 0.78 -25.69
C GLY A 11 -18.87 0.00 -24.37
N ASP A 12 -18.66 0.64 -23.22
CA ASP A 12 -18.79 0.01 -21.91
C ASP A 12 -20.25 0.09 -21.41
N ARG A 13 -20.65 -0.92 -20.63
CA ARG A 13 -21.99 -0.99 -20.00
C ARG A 13 -21.95 -0.82 -18.47
N LEU A 14 -20.84 -0.33 -17.92
CA LEU A 14 -20.67 -0.27 -16.47
C LEU A 14 -21.51 0.85 -15.85
N PRO A 15 -22.29 0.55 -14.79
CA PRO A 15 -23.09 1.57 -14.13
C PRO A 15 -22.18 2.50 -13.32
N ARG A 16 -22.23 3.81 -13.60
CA ARG A 16 -21.48 4.87 -12.91
C ARG A 16 -22.03 5.07 -11.49
N ARG A 17 -21.56 4.28 -10.52
CA ARG A 17 -22.08 4.25 -9.14
C ARG A 17 -21.14 4.83 -8.09
N LEU A 18 -19.83 4.90 -8.38
CA LEU A 18 -18.83 5.35 -7.43
C LEU A 18 -18.78 6.88 -7.37
N GLY A 19 -19.22 7.48 -6.26
CA GLY A 19 -19.08 8.92 -6.03
C GLY A 19 -17.66 9.32 -5.61
N LEU A 20 -17.39 10.62 -5.50
CA LEU A 20 -16.06 11.15 -5.13
C LEU A 20 -15.50 10.51 -3.86
N TRP A 21 -16.25 10.50 -2.76
CA TRP A 21 -15.75 9.98 -1.48
C TRP A 21 -15.53 8.47 -1.50
N SER A 22 -16.33 7.73 -2.26
CA SER A 22 -16.10 6.31 -2.49
C SER A 22 -14.84 6.09 -3.33
N ALA A 23 -14.57 6.94 -4.33
CA ALA A 23 -13.34 6.89 -5.12
C ALA A 23 -12.10 7.26 -4.28
N VAL A 24 -12.21 8.27 -3.40
CA VAL A 24 -11.16 8.60 -2.41
C VAL A 24 -10.90 7.42 -1.48
N ALA A 25 -11.96 6.78 -0.98
CA ALA A 25 -11.85 5.60 -0.13
C ALA A 25 -11.20 4.41 -0.87
N VAL A 26 -11.44 4.26 -2.17
CA VAL A 26 -10.74 3.27 -3.00
C VAL A 26 -9.25 3.57 -3.05
N VAL A 27 -8.84 4.82 -3.34
CA VAL A 27 -7.41 5.22 -3.36
C VAL A 27 -6.75 4.97 -2.00
N ILE A 28 -7.37 5.43 -0.92
CA ILE A 28 -6.84 5.24 0.43
C ILE A 28 -6.76 3.75 0.78
N GLY A 29 -7.80 2.99 0.44
CA GLY A 29 -7.90 1.57 0.77
C GLY A 29 -7.03 0.65 -0.07
N SER A 30 -6.72 1.03 -1.32
CA SER A 30 -5.76 0.33 -2.17
C SER A 30 -4.32 0.62 -1.76
N THR A 31 -4.01 1.85 -1.34
CA THR A 31 -2.66 2.22 -0.92
C THR A 31 -2.31 1.82 0.51
N ILE A 32 -3.24 1.96 1.47
CA ILE A 32 -2.98 1.62 2.87
C ILE A 32 -3.00 0.10 3.03
N GLY A 33 -1.81 -0.48 2.98
CA GLY A 33 -1.57 -1.91 3.13
C GLY A 33 -0.53 -2.24 4.18
N SER A 34 0.12 -3.38 4.00
CA SER A 34 1.19 -3.86 4.90
C SER A 34 2.46 -2.99 4.85
N GLY A 35 2.61 -2.14 3.82
CA GLY A 35 3.78 -1.32 3.59
C GLY A 35 4.15 -0.44 4.78
N ILE A 36 3.24 0.40 5.27
CA ILE A 36 3.50 1.31 6.39
C ILE A 36 3.87 0.62 7.70
N PHE A 37 3.47 -0.64 7.89
CA PHE A 37 3.76 -1.40 9.10
C PHE A 37 5.13 -2.09 9.06
N ARG A 38 5.72 -2.31 7.88
CA ARG A 38 6.99 -3.06 7.70
C ARG A 38 8.13 -2.21 7.12
N THR A 39 7.79 -1.32 6.20
CA THR A 39 8.76 -0.46 5.51
C THR A 39 9.58 0.42 6.46
N PRO A 40 9.07 0.98 7.57
CA PRO A 40 9.89 1.73 8.53
C PRO A 40 11.13 0.98 9.02
N ALA A 41 11.00 -0.27 9.48
CA ALA A 41 12.16 -1.09 9.88
C ALA A 41 13.13 -1.32 8.70
N THR A 42 12.58 -1.59 7.52
CA THR A 42 13.34 -1.84 6.30
C THR A 42 14.15 -0.61 5.86
N ILE A 43 13.64 0.61 6.08
CA ILE A 43 14.37 1.85 5.84
C ILE A 43 15.40 2.07 6.95
N ALA A 44 15.03 1.89 8.21
CA ALA A 44 15.93 2.10 9.36
C ALA A 44 17.19 1.23 9.28
N GLN A 45 17.11 0.04 8.68
CA GLN A 45 18.27 -0.82 8.41
C GLN A 45 19.29 -0.24 7.42
N ARG A 46 18.86 0.71 6.58
CA ARG A 46 19.68 1.32 5.51
C ARG A 46 20.00 2.79 5.79
N VAL A 47 19.17 3.45 6.60
CA VAL A 47 19.24 4.86 6.93
C VAL A 47 19.17 5.01 8.43
N ASP A 48 20.29 5.38 9.02
CA ASP A 48 20.49 5.44 10.47
C ASP A 48 20.20 6.84 11.06
N ASP A 49 20.00 7.82 10.18
CA ASP A 49 19.83 9.23 10.51
C ASP A 49 18.34 9.62 10.42
N VAL A 50 17.81 10.23 11.49
CA VAL A 50 16.39 10.57 11.63
C VAL A 50 15.94 11.58 10.56
N PRO A 51 16.64 12.71 10.36
CA PRO A 51 16.42 13.61 9.22
C PRO A 51 16.35 12.90 7.87
N LEU A 52 17.28 11.99 7.58
CA LEU A 52 17.34 11.31 6.29
C LEU A 52 16.21 10.28 6.15
N PHE A 53 15.83 9.60 7.24
CA PHE A 53 14.67 8.72 7.29
C PHE A 53 13.38 9.46 6.96
N LEU A 54 13.13 10.60 7.61
CA LEU A 54 11.95 11.43 7.36
C LEU A 54 11.97 12.05 5.96
N LEU A 55 13.13 12.57 5.52
CA LEU A 55 13.31 13.08 4.17
C LEU A 55 12.97 12.02 3.12
N SER A 56 13.32 10.77 3.37
CA SER A 56 13.00 9.67 2.47
C SER A 56 11.49 9.51 2.30
N TRP A 57 10.71 9.54 3.39
CA TRP A 57 9.25 9.47 3.32
C TRP A 57 8.62 10.68 2.63
N VAL A 58 9.18 11.89 2.84
CA VAL A 58 8.74 13.11 2.18
C VAL A 58 9.00 13.04 0.68
N LEU A 59 10.22 12.64 0.27
CA LEU A 59 10.58 12.51 -1.14
C LEU A 59 9.76 11.43 -1.84
N GLY A 60 9.57 10.27 -1.18
CA GLY A 60 8.69 9.23 -1.68
C GLY A 60 7.26 9.74 -1.88
N GLY A 61 6.69 10.41 -0.88
CA GLY A 61 5.35 10.98 -0.98
C GLY A 61 5.22 12.05 -2.07
N ALA A 62 6.25 12.88 -2.27
CA ALA A 62 6.29 13.86 -3.35
C ALA A 62 6.30 13.18 -4.73
N VAL A 63 7.15 12.15 -4.92
CA VAL A 63 7.19 11.37 -6.16
C VAL A 63 5.84 10.69 -6.42
N THR A 64 5.24 10.08 -5.41
CA THR A 64 3.91 9.46 -5.48
C THR A 64 2.83 10.47 -5.87
N LEU A 65 2.83 11.67 -5.28
CA LEU A 65 1.85 12.71 -5.59
C LEU A 65 2.01 13.22 -7.03
N CYS A 66 3.24 13.41 -7.50
CA CYS A 66 3.51 13.75 -8.89
C CYS A 66 2.99 12.65 -9.84
N GLY A 67 3.25 11.38 -9.53
CA GLY A 67 2.72 10.25 -10.30
C GLY A 67 1.19 10.21 -10.35
N ALA A 68 0.55 10.42 -9.19
CA ALA A 68 -0.91 10.45 -9.07
C ALA A 68 -1.55 11.58 -9.87
N LEU A 69 -0.93 12.77 -9.91
CA LEU A 69 -1.40 13.91 -10.70
C LEU A 69 -1.26 13.67 -12.20
N THR A 70 -0.14 13.11 -12.66
CA THR A 70 0.03 12.74 -14.08
C THR A 70 -0.99 11.68 -14.51
N TYR A 71 -1.26 10.68 -13.66
CA TYR A 71 -2.30 9.68 -13.92
C TYR A 71 -3.70 10.25 -13.86
N ALA A 72 -3.96 11.23 -12.99
CA ALA A 72 -5.25 11.88 -12.88
C ALA A 72 -5.66 12.54 -14.21
N GLU A 73 -4.74 13.20 -14.89
CA GLU A 73 -4.99 13.80 -16.21
C GLU A 73 -5.35 12.73 -17.25
N LEU A 74 -4.59 11.62 -17.29
CA LEU A 74 -4.86 10.50 -18.20
C LEU A 74 -6.18 9.78 -17.86
N ALA A 75 -6.48 9.61 -16.58
CA ALA A 75 -7.70 8.96 -16.11
C ALA A 75 -8.94 9.82 -16.39
N ALA A 76 -8.83 11.14 -16.34
CA ALA A 76 -9.88 12.05 -16.77
C ALA A 76 -10.05 12.06 -18.30
N MET A 77 -8.95 11.95 -19.05
CA MET A 77 -8.96 11.88 -20.52
C MET A 77 -9.56 10.56 -21.04
N PHE A 78 -9.28 9.45 -20.35
CA PHE A 78 -9.78 8.12 -20.70
C PHE A 78 -10.56 7.50 -19.53
N PRO A 79 -11.78 8.00 -19.23
CA PRO A 79 -12.56 7.61 -18.06
C PRO A 79 -13.29 6.26 -18.25
N ARG A 80 -12.56 5.23 -18.68
CA ARG A 80 -13.04 3.87 -18.93
C ARG A 80 -12.32 2.86 -18.06
N SER A 81 -12.85 1.65 -17.98
CA SER A 81 -12.20 0.60 -17.22
C SER A 81 -10.95 0.08 -17.94
N GLY A 82 -9.95 -0.34 -17.18
CA GLY A 82 -8.68 -0.87 -17.71
C GLY A 82 -7.43 -0.05 -17.36
N GLY A 83 -7.58 1.14 -16.77
CA GLY A 83 -6.48 1.88 -16.13
C GLY A 83 -5.29 2.14 -17.06
N ILE A 84 -4.07 1.92 -16.57
CA ILE A 84 -2.84 2.19 -17.31
C ILE A 84 -2.74 1.40 -18.65
N TYR A 85 -3.36 0.22 -18.75
CA TYR A 85 -3.39 -0.54 -20.01
C TYR A 85 -4.01 0.30 -21.13
N VAL A 86 -5.09 1.02 -20.82
CA VAL A 86 -5.77 1.91 -21.75
C VAL A 86 -4.87 3.07 -22.18
N PHE A 87 -4.12 3.66 -21.26
CA PHE A 87 -3.22 4.78 -21.56
C PHE A 87 -2.08 4.32 -22.46
N ILE A 88 -1.47 3.17 -22.18
CA ILE A 88 -0.40 2.60 -23.00
C ILE A 88 -0.92 2.24 -24.39
N ARG A 89 -2.12 1.66 -24.48
CA ARG A 89 -2.73 1.30 -25.76
C ARG A 89 -2.97 2.50 -26.64
N GLU A 90 -3.45 3.60 -26.07
CA GLU A 90 -3.72 4.82 -26.83
C GLU A 90 -2.42 5.52 -27.26
N ALA A 91 -1.43 5.57 -26.37
CA ALA A 91 -0.17 6.28 -26.64
C ALA A 91 0.79 5.50 -27.54
N PHE A 92 0.85 4.17 -27.40
CA PHE A 92 1.89 3.34 -28.01
C PHE A 92 1.35 2.17 -28.85
N GLY A 93 0.04 2.03 -28.95
CA GLY A 93 -0.60 1.00 -29.76
C GLY A 93 -0.73 -0.37 -29.05
N PRO A 94 -1.16 -1.40 -29.79
CA PRO A 94 -1.61 -2.66 -29.20
C PRO A 94 -0.48 -3.54 -28.64
N LEU A 95 0.71 -3.55 -29.26
CA LEU A 95 1.81 -4.41 -28.82
C LEU A 95 2.35 -4.01 -27.43
N PRO A 96 2.70 -2.74 -27.15
CA PRO A 96 3.15 -2.34 -25.81
C PRO A 96 2.06 -2.54 -24.74
N ALA A 97 0.80 -2.30 -25.08
CA ALA A 97 -0.31 -2.57 -24.16
C ALA A 97 -0.45 -4.07 -23.86
N PHE A 98 -0.32 -4.93 -24.88
CA PHE A 98 -0.33 -6.38 -24.71
C PHE A 98 0.80 -6.85 -23.79
N LEU A 99 2.03 -6.36 -24.02
CA LEU A 99 3.19 -6.68 -23.17
C LEU A 99 2.99 -6.21 -21.73
N PHE A 100 2.39 -5.03 -21.54
CA PHE A 100 2.00 -4.55 -20.22
C PHE A 100 0.98 -5.48 -19.55
N GLY A 101 -0.09 -5.87 -20.25
CA GLY A 101 -1.09 -6.80 -19.74
C GLY A 101 -0.51 -8.18 -19.40
N TRP A 102 0.45 -8.66 -20.19
CA TRP A 102 1.20 -9.88 -19.90
C TRP A 102 2.05 -9.77 -18.63
N GLY A 103 2.77 -8.65 -18.47
CA GLY A 103 3.55 -8.34 -17.27
C GLY A 103 2.68 -8.22 -16.02
N GLU A 104 1.53 -7.56 -16.12
CA GLU A 104 0.52 -7.48 -15.05
C GLU A 104 0.06 -8.86 -14.59
N LEU A 105 -0.30 -9.72 -15.55
CA LEU A 105 -0.87 -11.03 -15.30
C LEU A 105 0.13 -12.00 -14.66
N LEU A 106 1.37 -12.04 -15.14
CA LEU A 106 2.34 -13.07 -14.76
C LEU A 106 3.37 -12.64 -13.72
N ILE A 107 3.65 -11.34 -13.61
CA ILE A 107 4.79 -10.84 -12.83
C ILE A 107 4.29 -9.90 -11.74
N ILE A 108 3.64 -8.81 -12.12
CA ILE A 108 3.36 -7.68 -11.21
C ILE A 108 2.30 -8.08 -10.17
N ARG A 109 1.10 -8.50 -10.59
CA ARG A 109 0.01 -8.83 -9.64
C ARG A 109 0.30 -10.09 -8.83
N PRO A 110 0.77 -11.21 -9.42
CA PRO A 110 1.10 -12.39 -8.63
C PRO A 110 2.22 -12.13 -7.61
N GLY A 111 3.26 -11.38 -8.02
CA GLY A 111 4.35 -10.98 -7.12
C GLY A 111 3.85 -10.14 -5.95
N ALA A 112 2.98 -9.17 -6.23
CA ALA A 112 2.41 -8.32 -5.19
C ALA A 112 1.52 -9.10 -4.21
N TYR A 113 0.62 -9.94 -4.72
CA TYR A 113 -0.23 -10.78 -3.88
C TYR A 113 0.57 -11.77 -3.03
N GLY A 114 1.65 -12.33 -3.58
CA GLY A 114 2.59 -13.16 -2.83
C GLY A 114 3.25 -12.40 -1.67
N ALA A 115 3.82 -11.22 -1.94
CA ALA A 115 4.48 -10.41 -0.93
C ALA A 115 3.54 -9.96 0.20
N ILE A 116 2.32 -9.53 -0.15
CA ILE A 116 1.28 -9.13 0.81
C ILE A 116 0.83 -10.32 1.66
N SER A 117 0.63 -11.49 1.03
CA SER A 117 0.16 -12.68 1.74
C SER A 117 1.21 -13.26 2.68
N ILE A 118 2.49 -13.27 2.28
CA ILE A 118 3.62 -13.65 3.15
C ILE A 118 3.73 -12.71 4.34
N THR A 119 3.58 -11.40 4.12
CA THR A 119 3.62 -10.46 5.24
C THR A 119 2.44 -10.70 6.19
N SER A 120 1.24 -10.85 5.65
CA SER A 120 0.02 -11.08 6.45
C SER A 120 0.08 -12.39 7.24
N SER A 121 0.59 -13.47 6.64
CA SER A 121 0.76 -14.76 7.31
C SER A 121 1.80 -14.69 8.41
N ALA A 122 2.92 -14.00 8.18
CA ALA A 122 3.98 -13.84 9.16
C ALA A 122 3.54 -12.97 10.36
N TYR A 123 2.68 -11.98 10.16
CA TYR A 123 2.03 -11.26 11.26
C TYR A 123 1.07 -12.17 12.05
N THR A 124 0.24 -12.95 11.34
CA THR A 124 -0.73 -13.85 11.96
C THR A 124 -0.05 -14.90 12.84
N LEU A 125 1.00 -15.55 12.34
CA LEU A 125 1.73 -16.58 13.08
C LEU A 125 2.40 -16.00 14.33
N ARG A 126 3.02 -14.81 14.24
CA ARG A 126 3.62 -14.14 15.40
C ARG A 126 2.59 -13.78 16.47
N VAL A 127 1.39 -13.34 16.09
CA VAL A 127 0.29 -13.08 17.05
C VAL A 127 -0.14 -14.35 17.77
N LEU A 128 -0.09 -15.50 17.09
CA LEU A 128 -0.36 -16.81 17.68
C LEU A 128 0.82 -17.39 18.48
N GLY A 129 1.96 -16.67 18.57
CA GLY A 129 3.17 -17.15 19.24
C GLY A 129 3.93 -18.24 18.47
N LEU A 130 3.66 -18.37 17.16
CA LEU A 130 4.30 -19.36 16.28
C LEU A 130 5.41 -18.69 15.46
N ASP A 131 6.52 -19.41 15.25
CA ASP A 131 7.62 -18.94 14.40
C ASP A 131 7.21 -19.02 12.91
N PRO A 132 7.13 -17.88 12.19
CA PRO A 132 6.82 -17.86 10.76
C PRO A 132 7.85 -18.60 9.90
N ALA A 133 9.10 -18.69 10.39
CA ALA A 133 10.19 -19.34 9.70
C ALA A 133 10.28 -20.84 9.93
N ALA A 134 9.46 -21.39 10.83
CA ALA A 134 9.45 -22.82 11.12
C ALA A 134 9.22 -23.64 9.84
N PRO A 135 9.95 -24.75 9.66
CA PRO A 135 9.72 -25.67 8.56
C PRO A 135 8.33 -26.31 8.71
N ALA A 136 7.49 -26.21 7.67
CA ALA A 136 6.13 -26.74 7.69
C ALA A 136 5.99 -28.02 6.87
N LEU A 137 6.51 -28.04 5.63
CA LEU A 137 6.56 -29.24 4.81
C LEU A 137 7.78 -29.24 3.90
N THR A 138 8.18 -30.42 3.42
CA THR A 138 9.19 -30.55 2.37
C THR A 138 8.51 -30.97 1.08
N LEU A 139 8.58 -30.14 0.04
CA LEU A 139 7.99 -30.40 -1.28
C LEU A 139 9.08 -30.34 -2.35
N ALA A 140 9.20 -31.38 -3.18
CA ALA A 140 10.19 -31.44 -4.26
C ALA A 140 11.64 -31.10 -3.81
N GLY A 141 12.03 -31.52 -2.60
CA GLY A 141 13.35 -31.25 -2.03
C GLY A 141 13.55 -29.84 -1.47
N GLN A 142 12.51 -29.01 -1.45
CA GLN A 142 12.52 -27.66 -0.87
C GLN A 142 11.68 -27.62 0.41
N THR A 143 12.23 -27.00 1.46
CA THR A 143 11.51 -26.79 2.72
C THR A 143 10.59 -25.58 2.59
N VAL A 144 9.29 -25.81 2.63
CA VAL A 144 8.25 -24.79 2.71
C VAL A 144 8.10 -24.32 4.15
N ARG A 145 8.21 -23.01 4.36
CA ARG A 145 8.07 -22.37 5.68
C ARG A 145 6.59 -22.23 6.06
N ALA A 146 6.30 -22.16 7.36
CA ALA A 146 4.95 -21.99 7.89
C ALA A 146 4.24 -20.75 7.31
N GLU A 147 4.96 -19.62 7.18
CA GLU A 147 4.41 -18.40 6.57
C GLU A 147 4.01 -18.59 5.10
N GLN A 148 4.72 -19.44 4.34
CA GLN A 148 4.44 -19.67 2.92
C GLN A 148 3.18 -20.53 2.76
N LEU A 149 3.03 -21.56 3.59
CA LEU A 149 1.85 -22.40 3.60
C LEU A 149 0.60 -21.59 3.98
N LEU A 150 0.67 -20.79 5.04
CA LEU A 150 -0.45 -19.94 5.46
C LEU A 150 -0.75 -18.82 4.44
N ALA A 151 0.28 -18.25 3.80
CA ALA A 151 0.08 -17.28 2.73
C ALA A 151 -0.69 -17.88 1.54
N ALA A 152 -0.36 -19.12 1.15
CA ALA A 152 -1.10 -19.83 0.09
C ALA A 152 -2.57 -20.05 0.48
N VAL A 153 -2.85 -20.38 1.74
CA VAL A 153 -4.21 -20.48 2.27
C VAL A 153 -4.94 -19.14 2.18
N PHE A 154 -4.30 -18.03 2.57
CA PHE A 154 -4.90 -16.70 2.47
C PHE A 154 -5.25 -16.33 1.03
N VAL A 155 -4.35 -16.57 0.07
CA VAL A 155 -4.62 -16.34 -1.36
C VAL A 155 -5.81 -17.21 -1.81
N GLY A 156 -5.83 -18.49 -1.44
CA GLY A 156 -6.92 -19.40 -1.77
C GLY A 156 -8.27 -18.95 -1.22
N VAL A 157 -8.32 -18.51 0.06
CA VAL A 157 -9.54 -17.98 0.68
C VAL A 157 -10.03 -16.73 -0.05
N VAL A 158 -9.13 -15.78 -0.31
CA VAL A 158 -9.49 -14.55 -1.04
C VAL A 158 -9.96 -14.89 -2.46
N ALA A 159 -9.31 -15.82 -3.15
CA ALA A 159 -9.73 -16.27 -4.48
C ALA A 159 -11.13 -16.89 -4.45
N VAL A 160 -11.43 -17.77 -3.49
CA VAL A 160 -12.76 -18.36 -3.33
C VAL A 160 -13.82 -17.31 -3.02
N VAL A 161 -13.53 -16.35 -2.13
CA VAL A 161 -14.46 -15.25 -1.81
C VAL A 161 -14.77 -14.41 -3.05
N ASN A 162 -13.74 -14.10 -3.85
CA ASN A 162 -13.91 -13.38 -5.11
C ASN A 162 -14.69 -14.19 -6.15
N TYR A 163 -14.50 -15.50 -6.20
CA TYR A 163 -15.24 -16.40 -7.09
C TYR A 163 -16.72 -16.51 -6.72
N VAL A 164 -17.05 -16.62 -5.43
CA VAL A 164 -18.42 -16.84 -4.95
C VAL A 164 -19.32 -15.61 -5.11
N GLY A 165 -18.77 -14.39 -5.05
CA GLY A 165 -19.55 -13.22 -5.44
C GLY A 165 -18.96 -11.87 -5.01
N ILE A 166 -19.12 -10.90 -5.90
CA ILE A 166 -18.60 -9.54 -5.77
C ILE A 166 -19.10 -8.81 -4.51
N HIS A 167 -20.32 -9.08 -4.06
CA HIS A 167 -20.87 -8.43 -2.87
C HIS A 167 -20.15 -8.87 -1.59
N ARG A 168 -19.81 -10.16 -1.47
CA ARG A 168 -19.06 -10.70 -0.32
C ARG A 168 -17.62 -10.19 -0.33
N ALA A 169 -17.00 -10.17 -1.50
CA ALA A 169 -15.67 -9.59 -1.68
C ALA A 169 -15.63 -8.11 -1.29
N ALA A 170 -16.64 -7.33 -1.70
CA ALA A 170 -16.75 -5.92 -1.33
C ALA A 170 -16.90 -5.70 0.18
N ILE A 171 -17.71 -6.51 0.87
CA ILE A 171 -17.84 -6.43 2.34
C ILE A 171 -16.49 -6.72 3.01
N LEU A 172 -15.82 -7.82 2.63
CA LEU A 172 -14.53 -8.19 3.19
C LEU A 172 -13.47 -7.09 2.98
N GLN A 173 -13.42 -6.53 1.77
CA GLN A 173 -12.53 -5.43 1.43
C GLN A 173 -12.82 -4.19 2.30
N ASN A 174 -14.09 -3.75 2.36
CA ASN A 174 -14.48 -2.56 3.10
C ASN A 174 -14.17 -2.68 4.60
N VAL A 175 -14.45 -3.83 5.20
CA VAL A 175 -14.13 -4.10 6.61
C VAL A 175 -12.62 -4.10 6.83
N SER A 176 -11.85 -4.76 5.96
CA SER A 176 -10.38 -4.79 6.03
C SER A 176 -9.76 -3.39 5.92
N THR A 177 -10.23 -2.58 4.97
CA THR A 177 -9.80 -1.19 4.80
C THR A 177 -10.16 -0.35 6.02
N ALA A 178 -11.42 -0.42 6.51
CA ALA A 178 -11.85 0.34 7.67
C ALA A 178 -11.02 0.00 8.92
N LEU A 179 -10.75 -1.29 9.15
CA LEU A 179 -9.91 -1.75 10.27
C LEU A 179 -8.46 -1.25 10.13
N LYS A 180 -7.85 -1.38 8.95
CA LYS A 180 -6.45 -0.96 8.73
C LYS A 180 -6.28 0.55 8.86
N VAL A 181 -7.16 1.32 8.23
CA VAL A 181 -7.15 2.79 8.31
C VAL A 181 -7.45 3.25 9.74
N GLY A 182 -8.47 2.68 10.37
CA GLY A 182 -8.85 2.98 11.74
C GLY A 182 -7.73 2.67 12.74
N ALA A 183 -7.07 1.52 12.61
CA ALA A 183 -5.93 1.15 13.45
C ALA A 183 -4.75 2.11 13.27
N LEU A 184 -4.46 2.53 12.04
CA LEU A 184 -3.39 3.48 11.76
C LEU A 184 -3.70 4.88 12.32
N VAL A 185 -4.93 5.36 12.15
CA VAL A 185 -5.38 6.63 12.75
C VAL A 185 -5.33 6.57 14.27
N ALA A 186 -5.82 5.48 14.87
CA ALA A 186 -5.75 5.27 16.32
C ALA A 186 -4.30 5.26 16.82
N LEU A 187 -3.41 4.55 16.13
CA LEU A 187 -1.98 4.53 16.45
C LEU A 187 -1.38 5.94 16.43
N VAL A 188 -1.71 6.74 15.41
CA VAL A 188 -1.22 8.12 15.30
C VAL A 188 -1.75 8.98 16.46
N LEU A 189 -3.06 8.95 16.72
CA LEU A 189 -3.68 9.77 17.76
C LEU A 189 -3.21 9.37 19.16
N LEU A 190 -3.28 8.08 19.50
CA LEU A 190 -2.83 7.57 20.80
C LEU A 190 -1.32 7.76 20.97
N GLY A 191 -0.54 7.59 19.90
CA GLY A 191 0.89 7.86 19.88
C GLY A 191 1.25 9.28 20.30
N PHE A 192 0.55 10.28 19.77
CA PHE A 192 0.78 11.67 20.17
C PHE A 192 0.19 12.04 21.54
N LEU A 193 -0.93 11.42 21.94
CA LEU A 193 -1.62 11.74 23.20
C LEU A 193 -1.02 11.03 24.43
N LEU A 194 -0.63 9.76 24.29
CA LEU A 194 -0.18 8.89 25.39
C LEU A 194 1.33 8.64 25.37
N GLY A 195 1.99 8.91 24.24
CA GLY A 195 3.43 8.63 24.03
C GLY A 195 4.41 9.44 24.88
N GLY A 196 3.93 10.42 25.66
CA GLY A 196 4.77 11.37 26.41
C GLY A 196 5.72 10.78 27.47
N GLY A 197 5.61 9.49 27.79
CA GLY A 197 6.49 8.79 28.73
C GLY A 197 7.75 8.15 28.11
N HIS A 198 7.76 7.87 26.81
CA HIS A 198 8.84 7.14 26.13
C HIS A 198 9.60 8.10 25.20
N ARG A 199 10.73 8.64 25.66
CA ARG A 199 11.51 9.65 24.90
C ARG A 199 12.42 8.98 23.84
N GLY A 200 11.83 8.47 22.76
CA GLY A 200 12.56 8.03 21.56
C GLY A 200 13.22 9.22 20.83
N LEU A 201 12.56 10.38 20.87
CA LEU A 201 13.15 11.69 20.59
C LEU A 201 13.86 12.24 21.84
N ALA A 202 14.85 11.51 22.38
CA ALA A 202 15.85 12.19 23.18
C ALA A 202 16.58 13.16 22.23
N PRO A 203 16.81 14.44 22.60
CA PRO A 203 17.67 15.35 21.86
C PRO A 203 19.14 14.90 22.00
N GLY A 204 19.45 13.66 21.64
CA GLY A 204 20.77 13.34 21.11
C GLY A 204 20.94 14.14 19.82
N PRO A 205 22.16 14.53 19.43
CA PRO A 205 22.31 15.59 18.47
C PRO A 205 21.75 15.11 17.13
N MET A 206 20.56 15.59 16.77
CA MET A 206 19.86 15.32 15.49
C MET A 206 20.69 15.72 14.27
N LEU A 207 21.87 16.31 14.51
CA LEU A 207 22.85 16.77 13.54
C LEU A 207 24.22 16.09 13.65
N ALA A 208 24.49 15.25 14.66
CA ALA A 208 25.84 14.70 14.90
C ALA A 208 26.12 13.35 14.22
N GLN A 209 25.10 12.59 13.84
CA GLN A 209 25.27 11.34 13.08
C GLN A 209 24.98 11.56 11.59
N ARG A 210 25.73 12.46 10.95
CA ARG A 210 25.86 12.45 9.50
C ARG A 210 26.71 11.24 9.08
N ALA A 211 26.14 10.04 9.18
CA ALA A 211 26.67 8.94 8.41
C ALA A 211 26.41 9.28 6.94
N SER A 212 27.46 9.36 6.12
CA SER A 212 27.31 9.51 4.68
C SER A 212 26.65 8.24 4.14
N VAL A 213 25.31 8.24 4.05
CA VAL A 213 24.59 7.15 3.40
C VAL A 213 24.94 7.22 1.92
N GLY A 214 25.58 6.16 1.41
CA GLY A 214 25.87 6.06 0.00
C GLY A 214 24.58 6.11 -0.83
N LEU A 215 24.69 6.55 -2.09
CA LEU A 215 23.55 6.64 -2.99
C LEU A 215 22.78 5.31 -3.12
N SER A 216 23.48 4.17 -3.12
CA SER A 216 22.87 2.84 -3.27
C SER A 216 21.93 2.46 -2.12
N PRO A 217 22.35 2.48 -0.83
CA PRO A 217 21.44 2.24 0.30
C PRO A 217 20.22 3.17 0.33
N PHE A 218 20.41 4.44 -0.03
CA PHE A 218 19.32 5.41 -0.12
C PHE A 218 18.31 5.04 -1.22
N LEU A 219 18.78 4.67 -2.42
CA LEU A 219 17.91 4.21 -3.51
C LEU A 219 17.14 2.93 -3.14
N LEU A 220 17.77 1.99 -2.42
CA LEU A 220 17.07 0.80 -1.93
C LEU A 220 16.00 1.13 -0.88
N ALA A 221 16.23 2.13 -0.03
CA ALA A 221 15.20 2.65 0.88
C ALA A 221 14.04 3.30 0.10
N MET A 222 14.35 4.05 -0.98
CA MET A 222 13.33 4.59 -1.88
C MET A 222 12.47 3.51 -2.51
N VAL A 223 13.05 2.39 -2.96
CA VAL A 223 12.26 1.26 -3.49
C VAL A 223 11.25 0.75 -2.45
N ALA A 224 11.67 0.59 -1.19
CA ALA A 224 10.79 0.14 -0.11
C ALA A 224 9.69 1.17 0.23
N ILE A 225 9.99 2.46 0.10
CA ILE A 225 9.04 3.57 0.31
C ILE A 225 8.01 3.64 -0.82
N LEU A 226 8.46 3.54 -2.07
CA LEU A 226 7.56 3.52 -3.22
C LEU A 226 6.64 2.30 -3.19
N TRP A 227 7.14 1.16 -2.69
CA TRP A 227 6.31 -0.01 -2.39
C TRP A 227 5.25 0.30 -1.32
N ALA A 228 5.59 1.03 -0.26
CA ALA A 228 4.62 1.38 0.78
C ALA A 228 3.52 2.32 0.27
N TYR A 229 3.86 3.20 -0.66
CA TYR A 229 2.94 4.13 -1.31
C TYR A 229 2.22 3.55 -2.52
N ASP A 230 2.51 2.32 -2.95
CA ASP A 230 1.87 1.74 -4.14
C ASP A 230 0.36 1.54 -3.95
N GLY A 231 -0.42 1.71 -5.02
CA GLY A 231 -1.88 1.50 -5.03
C GLY A 231 -2.71 2.74 -5.38
N TRP A 232 -2.13 3.93 -5.44
CA TRP A 232 -2.85 5.17 -5.79
C TRP A 232 -3.40 5.14 -7.23
N GLY A 233 -2.72 4.44 -8.13
CA GLY A 233 -3.11 4.30 -9.53
C GLY A 233 -4.26 3.32 -9.76
N ASP A 234 -4.59 2.48 -8.77
CA ASP A 234 -5.58 1.41 -8.95
C ASP A 234 -6.99 1.94 -9.20
N LEU A 235 -7.31 3.16 -8.76
CA LEU A 235 -8.58 3.82 -9.07
C LEU A 235 -8.82 3.95 -10.58
N ALA A 236 -7.76 4.10 -11.39
CA ALA A 236 -7.90 4.21 -12.84
C ALA A 236 -8.50 2.95 -13.48
N PHE A 237 -8.30 1.76 -12.89
CA PHE A 237 -8.86 0.51 -13.43
C PHE A 237 -10.38 0.44 -13.32
N VAL A 238 -10.96 1.13 -12.34
CA VAL A 238 -12.41 1.24 -12.13
C VAL A 238 -12.97 2.58 -12.58
N GLY A 239 -12.24 3.31 -13.43
CA GLY A 239 -12.64 4.62 -13.94
C GLY A 239 -14.03 4.61 -14.60
N GLY A 240 -14.38 3.50 -15.26
CA GLY A 240 -15.69 3.27 -15.88
C GLY A 240 -16.89 3.27 -14.91
N GLU A 241 -16.66 3.13 -13.61
CA GLU A 241 -17.72 3.09 -12.58
C GLU A 241 -17.82 4.40 -11.79
N VAL A 242 -16.91 5.35 -12.00
CA VAL A 242 -16.89 6.64 -11.31
C VAL A 242 -17.89 7.62 -11.90
N LYS A 243 -18.73 8.22 -11.06
CA LYS A 243 -19.64 9.32 -11.42
C LYS A 243 -18.84 10.57 -11.77
N ASP A 244 -19.26 11.33 -12.79
CA ASP A 244 -18.55 12.54 -13.26
C ASP A 244 -17.03 12.36 -13.32
N PRO A 245 -16.55 11.33 -14.03
CA PRO A 245 -15.18 10.81 -13.88
C PRO A 245 -14.11 11.85 -14.23
N GLU A 246 -14.36 12.71 -15.22
CA GLU A 246 -13.49 13.84 -15.62
C GLU A 246 -13.15 14.77 -14.45
N ARG A 247 -14.06 14.89 -13.47
CA ARG A 247 -13.87 15.72 -12.27
C ARG A 247 -13.49 14.89 -11.05
N ASN A 248 -14.13 13.74 -10.88
CA ASN A 248 -13.98 12.95 -9.66
C ASN A 248 -12.75 12.06 -9.66
N LEU A 249 -12.25 11.57 -10.80
CA LEU A 249 -10.99 10.80 -10.85
C LEU A 249 -9.80 11.67 -10.42
N PRO A 250 -9.59 12.88 -10.98
CA PRO A 250 -8.50 13.73 -10.53
C PRO A 250 -8.58 14.13 -9.07
N ARG A 251 -9.77 14.53 -8.61
CA ARG A 251 -9.99 14.91 -7.21
C ARG A 251 -9.73 13.74 -6.27
N ALA A 252 -10.21 12.55 -6.61
CA ALA A 252 -10.03 11.36 -5.79
C ALA A 252 -8.56 10.95 -5.69
N MET A 253 -7.82 10.95 -6.80
CA MET A 253 -6.39 10.63 -6.82
C MET A 253 -5.58 11.65 -6.02
N PHE A 254 -5.87 12.95 -6.15
CA PHE A 254 -5.17 13.99 -5.40
C PHE A 254 -5.48 13.92 -3.89
N ILE A 255 -6.76 13.93 -3.51
CA ILE A 255 -7.19 13.91 -2.11
C ILE A 255 -6.76 12.61 -1.44
N GLY A 256 -6.99 11.47 -2.10
CA GLY A 256 -6.64 10.15 -1.58
C GLY A 256 -5.13 10.00 -1.37
N THR A 257 -4.33 10.26 -2.40
CA THR A 257 -2.86 10.17 -2.31
C THR A 257 -2.31 11.15 -1.27
N GLY A 258 -2.76 12.41 -1.28
CA GLY A 258 -2.34 13.42 -0.30
C GLY A 258 -2.68 13.02 1.13
N SER A 259 -3.85 12.42 1.36
CA SER A 259 -4.26 11.92 2.68
C SER A 259 -3.36 10.78 3.17
N VAL A 260 -2.99 9.85 2.28
CA VAL A 260 -2.06 8.76 2.61
C VAL A 260 -0.67 9.30 2.95
N VAL A 261 -0.14 10.23 2.15
CA VAL A 261 1.16 10.89 2.44
C VAL A 261 1.14 11.54 3.82
N ALA A 262 0.12 12.33 4.12
CA ALA A 262 -0.01 12.97 5.43
C ALA A 262 -0.07 11.94 6.57
N LEU A 263 -0.86 10.88 6.42
CA LEU A 263 -1.01 9.84 7.44
C LEU A 263 0.27 9.03 7.66
N TYR A 264 0.99 8.69 6.59
CA TYR A 264 2.25 7.97 6.68
C TYR A 264 3.35 8.80 7.31
N LEU A 265 3.43 10.10 6.99
CA LEU A 265 4.35 11.02 7.67
C LEU A 265 4.02 11.12 9.16
N ALA A 266 2.74 11.28 9.51
CA ALA A 266 2.30 11.32 10.90
C ALA A 266 2.63 10.01 11.67
N ALA A 267 2.40 8.85 11.06
CA ALA A 267 2.73 7.55 11.65
C ALA A 267 4.24 7.41 11.89
N ASN A 268 5.08 7.80 10.92
CA ASN A 268 6.52 7.74 11.07
C ASN A 268 7.05 8.72 12.14
N LEU A 269 6.44 9.89 12.31
CA LEU A 269 6.75 10.80 13.41
C LEU A 269 6.43 10.15 14.77
N VAL A 270 5.30 9.46 14.88
CA VAL A 270 4.94 8.70 16.10
C VAL A 270 5.93 7.57 16.35
N TYR A 271 6.31 6.80 15.32
CA TYR A 271 7.31 5.74 15.47
C TYR A 271 8.62 6.29 16.02
N LEU A 272 9.12 7.40 15.47
CA LEU A 272 10.35 8.05 15.92
C LEU A 272 10.21 8.69 17.31
N HIS A 273 9.00 9.14 17.67
CA HIS A 273 8.72 9.66 19.00
C HIS A 273 8.88 8.57 20.08
N LEU A 274 8.42 7.36 19.79
CA LEU A 274 8.34 6.25 20.75
C LEU A 274 9.57 5.34 20.72
N ILE A 275 10.16 5.11 19.55
CA ILE A 275 11.24 4.13 19.34
C ILE A 275 12.44 4.84 18.69
N PRO A 276 13.65 4.79 19.29
CA PRO A 276 14.86 5.25 18.63
C PRO A 276 15.11 4.50 17.31
N VAL A 277 15.52 5.21 16.26
CA VAL A 277 15.70 4.61 14.91
C VAL A 277 16.66 3.39 14.91
N GLN A 278 17.63 3.37 15.82
CA GLN A 278 18.58 2.26 15.99
C GLN A 278 17.89 0.98 16.50
N GLN A 279 16.84 1.12 17.32
CA GLN A 279 16.02 -0.01 17.79
C GLN A 279 15.04 -0.48 16.72
N MET A 280 14.60 0.40 15.82
CA MET A 280 13.75 0.01 14.68
C MET A 280 14.45 -0.96 13.71
N LYS A 281 15.78 -0.96 13.64
CA LYS A 281 16.54 -1.84 12.72
C LYS A 281 16.32 -3.32 12.99
N GLY A 282 16.19 -3.68 14.27
CA GLY A 282 15.95 -5.05 14.73
C GLY A 282 14.46 -5.36 14.93
N ALA A 283 13.60 -4.35 14.86
CA ALA A 283 12.16 -4.53 15.00
C ALA A 283 11.60 -5.18 13.74
N GLU A 284 11.13 -6.41 13.84
CA GLU A 284 10.42 -7.06 12.74
C GLU A 284 9.03 -6.43 12.49
N LEU A 285 8.43 -5.83 13.53
CA LEU A 285 7.07 -5.27 13.52
C LEU A 285 6.97 -3.94 14.29
N VAL A 286 7.54 -2.85 13.74
CA VAL A 286 7.59 -1.52 14.39
C VAL A 286 6.23 -1.06 14.93
N ALA A 287 5.16 -1.27 14.16
CA ALA A 287 3.83 -0.85 14.58
C ALA A 287 3.26 -1.67 15.74
N ALA A 288 3.57 -2.97 15.81
CA ALA A 288 3.15 -3.83 16.91
C ALA A 288 3.93 -3.50 18.20
N ASP A 289 5.21 -3.18 18.06
CA ASP A 289 6.04 -2.73 19.19
C ASP A 289 5.52 -1.41 19.75
N VAL A 290 5.19 -0.44 18.87
CA VAL A 290 4.55 0.82 19.27
C VAL A 290 3.20 0.58 19.95
N ALA A 291 2.36 -0.29 19.41
CA ALA A 291 1.05 -0.57 20.01
C ALA A 291 1.15 -1.19 21.41
N ARG A 292 2.25 -1.87 21.77
CA ARG A 292 2.50 -2.38 23.13
C ARG A 292 2.97 -1.31 24.11
N MET A 293 3.45 -0.17 23.62
CA MET A 293 3.94 0.94 24.42
C MET A 293 2.83 1.96 24.78
N LEU A 294 1.66 1.86 24.14
CA LEU A 294 0.47 2.69 24.34
C LEU A 294 -0.52 2.01 25.28
#